data_AF-A0A845YA98-F1
#
_entry.id   AF-A0A845YA98-F1
#
_cell.length_a   1.000
_cell.length_b   1.000
_cell.length_c   1.000
_cell.angle_alpha   90.00
_cell.angle_beta   90.00
_cell.angle_gamma   90.00
#
_symmetry.space_group_name_H-M   'P 1'
#
loop_
_entity.id
_entity.type
_entity.pdbx_description
1 polymer ?
#
loop_
_entity_poly.entity_id
_entity_poly.type
_entity_poly.pdbx_seq_one_letter_code
_entity_poly.pdbx_strand_id
1 'polypeptide(L)'
;MARIPTLRFDRGTLILHPPPRGKGWIAHAVWDDRIERFRIPAHCYRPLLESLRQEQIEINDRASDFTALELTPQLTFDPYPHQREALDAWQRNRWQGVVVLPTAAGKTYLAQLALQAIPRSALITVPTLDLMHQWYAHLETAFPNADIGLLG
;
A
#
# COMPACT_ATOMS: atom_id res chain seq x y z
N MET A 1 -34.14 -5.38 5.32
CA MET A 1 -32.82 -4.87 5.75
C MET A 1 -32.00 -4.52 4.52
N ALA A 2 -31.31 -3.37 4.51
CA ALA A 2 -30.40 -3.06 3.41
C ALA A 2 -29.21 -4.01 3.46
N ARG A 3 -28.83 -4.60 2.32
CA ARG A 3 -27.67 -5.50 2.23
C ARG A 3 -26.39 -4.66 2.31
N ILE A 4 -25.45 -5.08 3.16
CA ILE A 4 -24.14 -4.44 3.28
C ILE A 4 -23.38 -4.59 1.95
N PRO A 5 -22.93 -3.50 1.29
CA PRO A 5 -22.09 -3.55 0.10
C PRO A 5 -20.83 -4.39 0.35
N THR A 6 -20.46 -5.25 -0.58
CA THR A 6 -19.20 -6.00 -0.54
C THR A 6 -18.26 -5.46 -1.60
N LEU A 7 -17.02 -5.17 -1.18
CA LEU A 7 -15.91 -4.78 -2.07
C LEU A 7 -15.02 -6.01 -2.29
N ARG A 8 -14.68 -6.33 -3.54
CA ARG A 8 -13.80 -7.46 -3.89
C ARG A 8 -12.80 -7.04 -4.95
N PHE A 9 -11.57 -7.54 -4.87
CA PHE A 9 -10.61 -7.43 -5.96
C PHE A 9 -10.97 -8.39 -7.11
N ASP A 10 -10.84 -7.91 -8.35
CA ASP A 10 -10.97 -8.71 -9.57
C ASP A 10 -10.04 -8.14 -10.67
N ARG A 11 -8.96 -8.85 -10.96
CA ARG A 11 -8.06 -8.63 -12.12
C ARG A 11 -7.63 -7.16 -12.32
N GLY A 12 -7.15 -6.50 -11.27
CA GLY A 12 -6.67 -5.11 -11.32
C GLY A 12 -7.76 -4.05 -11.10
N THR A 13 -9.00 -4.48 -10.86
CA THR A 13 -10.12 -3.62 -10.49
C THR A 13 -10.77 -4.11 -9.19
N LEU A 14 -11.71 -3.33 -8.67
CA LEU A 14 -12.56 -3.67 -7.55
C LEU A 14 -14.00 -3.76 -8.05
N ILE A 15 -14.75 -4.72 -7.52
CA ILE A 15 -16.18 -4.86 -7.74
C ILE A 15 -16.87 -4.46 -6.43
N LEU A 16 -17.78 -3.48 -6.52
CA LEU A 16 -18.56 -3.01 -5.39
C LEU A 16 -20.04 -3.36 -5.60
N HIS A 17 -20.57 -4.27 -4.78
CA HIS A 17 -21.96 -4.72 -4.93
C HIS A 17 -22.57 -5.21 -3.60
N PRO A 18 -23.84 -4.88 -3.29
CA PRO A 18 -24.69 -3.91 -4.01
C PRO A 18 -24.14 -2.48 -3.92
N PRO A 19 -24.60 -1.55 -4.78
CA PRO A 19 -24.23 -0.14 -4.69
C PRO A 19 -24.56 0.43 -3.28
N PRO A 20 -23.61 1.14 -2.63
CA PRO A 20 -23.88 1.83 -1.38
C PRO A 20 -24.87 2.99 -1.55
N ARG A 21 -25.52 3.40 -0.45
CA ARG A 21 -26.50 4.51 -0.46
C ARG A 21 -25.89 5.91 -0.62
N GLY A 22 -24.60 6.08 -0.33
CA GLY A 22 -23.91 7.36 -0.51
C GLY A 22 -23.43 7.59 -1.93
N LYS A 23 -22.71 8.70 -2.13
CA LYS A 23 -22.30 9.17 -3.46
C LYS A 23 -20.79 9.17 -3.64
N GLY A 24 -20.02 9.09 -2.57
CA GLY A 24 -18.56 9.14 -2.57
C GLY A 24 -17.88 8.10 -3.48
N TRP A 25 -18.50 6.94 -3.65
CA TRP A 25 -17.99 5.88 -4.53
C TRP A 25 -18.22 6.13 -6.03
N ILE A 26 -19.19 6.98 -6.39
CA ILE A 26 -19.63 7.17 -7.79
C ILE A 26 -18.50 7.74 -8.64
N ALA A 27 -17.71 8.67 -8.09
CA ALA A 27 -16.60 9.30 -8.79
C ALA A 27 -15.46 8.32 -9.17
N HIS A 28 -15.43 7.14 -8.53
CA HIS A 28 -14.42 6.11 -8.77
C HIS A 28 -14.93 4.96 -9.65
N ALA A 29 -16.24 4.89 -9.88
CA ALA A 29 -16.91 3.71 -10.38
C ALA A 29 -17.41 3.88 -11.81
N VAL A 30 -17.24 2.83 -12.61
CA VAL A 30 -17.75 2.71 -13.97
C VAL A 30 -18.60 1.44 -14.04
N TRP A 31 -19.79 1.54 -14.64
CA TRP A 31 -20.64 0.38 -14.87
C TRP A 31 -20.01 -0.54 -15.92
N ASP A 32 -19.98 -1.85 -15.66
CA ASP A 32 -19.52 -2.87 -16.60
C ASP A 32 -20.66 -3.83 -16.93
N ASP A 33 -21.24 -3.68 -18.12
CA ASP A 33 -22.37 -4.47 -18.61
C ASP A 33 -22.08 -5.98 -18.64
N ARG A 34 -20.82 -6.40 -18.79
CA ARG A 34 -20.45 -7.81 -18.89
C ARG A 34 -20.65 -8.58 -17.59
N ILE A 35 -20.64 -7.88 -16.46
CA ILE A 35 -20.82 -8.46 -15.12
C ILE A 35 -22.02 -7.86 -14.37
N GLU A 36 -22.73 -6.93 -15.02
CA GLU A 36 -23.86 -6.16 -14.46
C GLU A 36 -23.55 -5.54 -13.08
N ARG A 37 -22.34 -4.98 -12.96
CA ARG A 37 -21.82 -4.39 -11.71
C ARG A 37 -20.90 -3.21 -11.98
N PHE A 38 -20.68 -2.42 -10.95
CA PHE A 38 -19.68 -1.35 -10.97
C PHE A 38 -18.26 -1.91 -10.76
N ARG A 39 -17.34 -1.48 -11.63
CA ARG A 39 -15.89 -1.66 -11.48
C ARG A 39 -15.23 -0.34 -11.09
N ILE A 40 -14.19 -0.45 -10.27
CA ILE A 40 -13.36 0.68 -9.82
C ILE A 40 -11.90 0.28 -10.05
N PRO A 41 -11.02 1.13 -10.60
CA PRO A 41 -9.59 0.79 -10.68
C PRO A 41 -9.01 0.46 -9.30
N ALA A 42 -8.21 -0.62 -9.16
CA ALA A 42 -7.76 -1.08 -7.84
C ALA A 42 -6.89 -0.05 -7.09
N HIS A 43 -6.16 0.80 -7.81
CA HIS A 43 -5.38 1.89 -7.18
C HIS A 43 -6.28 2.96 -6.51
N CYS A 44 -7.58 3.02 -6.83
CA CYS A 44 -8.55 3.88 -6.16
C CYS A 44 -9.08 3.28 -4.85
N TYR A 45 -8.62 2.09 -4.44
CA TYR A 45 -9.06 1.40 -3.22
C TYR A 45 -9.07 2.31 -1.99
N ARG A 46 -7.96 2.98 -1.71
CA ARG A 46 -7.84 3.83 -0.52
C ARG A 46 -8.74 5.08 -0.60
N PRO A 47 -8.69 5.91 -1.67
CA PRO A 47 -9.64 7.03 -1.83
C PRO A 47 -11.11 6.62 -1.69
N LEU A 48 -11.49 5.48 -2.27
CA LEU A 48 -12.84 4.92 -2.18
C LEU A 48 -13.22 4.64 -0.71
N LEU A 49 -12.39 3.91 0.03
CA LEU A 49 -12.67 3.59 1.43
C LEU A 49 -12.72 4.83 2.32
N GLU A 50 -11.83 5.80 2.09
CA GLU A 50 -11.81 7.05 2.83
C GLU A 50 -13.11 7.85 2.61
N SER A 51 -13.60 7.91 1.36
CA SER A 51 -14.86 8.58 1.02
C SER A 51 -16.07 7.88 1.64
N LEU A 52 -16.15 6.54 1.55
CA LEU A 52 -17.22 5.76 2.18
C LEU A 52 -17.23 5.89 3.71
N ARG A 53 -16.04 5.95 4.35
CA ARG A 53 -15.91 6.17 5.79
C ARG A 53 -16.37 7.58 6.19
N GLN A 54 -16.07 8.61 5.39
CA GLN A 54 -16.56 9.97 5.62
C GLN A 54 -18.09 10.04 5.57
N GLU A 55 -18.73 9.27 4.69
CA GLU A 55 -20.18 9.12 4.61
C GLU A 55 -20.77 8.14 5.64
N GLN A 56 -19.94 7.59 6.55
CA GLN A 56 -20.32 6.61 7.56
C GLN A 56 -20.98 5.34 6.98
N ILE A 57 -20.54 4.93 5.80
CA ILE A 57 -21.07 3.77 5.09
C ILE A 57 -20.27 2.53 5.49
N GLU A 58 -20.98 1.58 6.09
CA GLU A 58 -20.43 0.25 6.34
C GLU A 58 -20.33 -0.55 5.04
N ILE A 59 -19.18 -1.16 4.83
CA ILE A 59 -18.94 -2.10 3.74
C ILE A 59 -18.24 -3.36 4.26
N ASN A 60 -18.51 -4.48 3.61
CA ASN A 60 -17.78 -5.73 3.78
C ASN A 60 -16.57 -5.72 2.83
N ASP A 61 -15.42 -5.32 3.35
CA ASP A 61 -14.18 -5.28 2.60
C ASP A 61 -13.54 -6.66 2.48
N ARG A 62 -13.62 -7.24 1.28
CA ARG A 62 -12.95 -8.48 0.89
C ARG A 62 -11.92 -8.24 -0.21
N ALA A 63 -11.54 -6.98 -0.44
CA ALA A 63 -10.46 -6.61 -1.34
C ALA A 63 -9.15 -6.41 -0.57
N SER A 64 -9.23 -6.04 0.72
CA SER A 64 -8.07 -5.98 1.60
C SER A 64 -7.48 -7.38 1.81
N ASP A 65 -6.22 -7.56 1.42
CA ASP A 65 -5.46 -8.79 1.65
C ASP A 65 -4.03 -8.47 2.11
N PHE A 66 -3.91 -7.42 2.93
CA PHE A 66 -2.63 -7.01 3.46
C PHE A 66 -2.24 -7.90 4.64
N THR A 67 -1.08 -8.54 4.57
CA THR A 67 -0.54 -9.33 5.68
C THR A 67 0.22 -8.39 6.64
N ALA A 68 -0.06 -8.48 7.94
CA ALA A 68 0.78 -7.82 8.93
C ALA A 68 2.15 -8.51 8.97
N LEU A 69 3.24 -7.74 9.02
CA LEU A 69 4.59 -8.27 9.07
C LEU A 69 5.22 -8.04 10.44
N GLU A 70 6.10 -8.95 10.85
CA GLU A 70 7.01 -8.73 11.98
C GLU A 70 8.38 -8.33 11.44
N LEU A 71 8.64 -7.03 11.38
CA LEU A 71 9.89 -6.47 10.86
C LEU A 71 10.78 -6.00 12.01
N THR A 72 11.44 -6.96 12.65
CA THR A 72 12.44 -6.67 13.69
C THR A 72 13.80 -6.43 13.04
N PRO A 73 14.37 -5.21 13.09
CA PRO A 73 15.66 -4.93 12.49
C PRO A 73 16.78 -5.67 13.23
N GLN A 74 17.74 -6.24 12.49
CA GLN A 74 18.95 -6.84 13.08
C GLN A 74 19.88 -5.76 13.66
N LEU A 75 19.98 -4.63 12.97
CA LEU A 75 20.77 -3.47 13.37
C LEU A 75 19.94 -2.20 13.21
N THR A 76 19.92 -1.39 14.26
CA THR A 76 19.26 -0.08 14.25
C THR A 76 20.32 1.01 14.26
N PHE A 77 20.31 1.87 13.26
CA PHE A 77 21.12 3.07 13.21
C PHE A 77 20.26 4.29 13.53
N ASP A 78 20.83 5.33 14.14
CA ASP A 78 20.10 6.59 14.21
C ASP A 78 20.02 7.19 12.80
N PRO A 79 18.81 7.46 12.26
CA PRO A 79 18.69 8.05 10.93
C PRO A 79 19.27 9.46 10.91
N TYR A 80 19.95 9.79 9.82
CA TYR A 80 20.42 11.15 9.57
C TYR A 80 19.24 12.14 9.56
N PRO A 81 19.47 13.44 9.87
CA PRO A 81 18.40 14.44 9.91
C PRO A 81 17.51 14.47 8.66
N HIS A 82 18.10 14.38 7.46
CA HIS A 82 17.35 14.39 6.19
C HIS A 82 16.50 13.13 6.00
N GLN A 83 16.90 11.98 6.55
CA GLN A 83 16.11 10.74 6.50
C GLN A 83 14.92 10.83 7.43
N ARG A 84 15.11 11.37 8.64
CA ARG A 84 14.04 11.58 9.61
C ARG A 84 13.00 12.57 9.08
N GLU A 85 13.46 13.72 8.58
CA GLU A 85 12.58 14.73 7.97
C GLU A 85 11.78 14.16 6.79
N ALA A 86 12.43 13.37 5.93
CA ALA A 86 11.77 12.73 4.79
C ALA A 86 10.72 11.70 5.23
N LEU A 87 11.02 10.87 6.23
CA LEU A 87 10.08 9.91 6.81
C LEU A 87 8.88 10.64 7.41
N ASP A 88 9.12 11.67 8.22
CA ASP A 88 8.08 12.45 8.88
C ASP A 88 7.18 13.17 7.86
N ALA A 89 7.77 13.73 6.79
CA ALA A 89 7.01 14.34 5.71
C ALA A 89 6.12 13.33 4.98
N TRP A 90 6.66 12.14 4.69
CA TRP A 90 5.91 11.07 4.04
C TRP A 90 4.78 10.53 4.93
N GLN A 91 5.02 10.36 6.23
CA GLN A 91 4.00 9.97 7.22
C GLN A 91 2.90 11.03 7.36
N ARG A 92 3.26 12.32 7.43
CA ARG A 92 2.29 13.43 7.42
C ARG A 92 1.45 13.45 6.16
N ASN A 93 2.02 13.08 5.02
CA ASN A 93 1.28 12.87 3.77
C ASN A 93 0.59 11.49 3.70
N ARG A 94 0.31 10.90 4.87
CA ARG A 94 -0.39 9.62 5.05
C ARG A 94 0.24 8.49 4.24
N TRP A 95 1.57 8.44 4.18
CA TRP A 95 2.37 7.39 3.54
C TRP A 95 2.18 7.28 2.01
N GLN A 96 1.85 8.38 1.36
CA GLN A 96 1.76 8.47 -0.09
C GLN A 96 2.61 9.63 -0.58
N GLY A 97 3.46 9.42 -1.59
CA GLY A 97 4.30 10.48 -2.16
C GLY A 97 5.65 9.99 -2.61
N VAL A 98 6.46 10.92 -3.12
CA VAL A 98 7.81 10.66 -3.63
C VAL A 98 8.82 11.37 -2.75
N VAL A 99 9.82 10.63 -2.28
CA VAL A 99 10.99 11.20 -1.59
C VAL A 99 12.16 11.24 -2.57
N VAL A 100 12.75 12.42 -2.75
CA VAL A 100 13.93 12.62 -3.60
C VAL A 100 15.15 12.85 -2.71
N LEU A 101 16.14 11.96 -2.82
CA LEU A 101 17.43 12.10 -2.15
C LEU A 101 18.57 11.88 -3.14
N PRO A 102 19.74 12.54 -2.98
CA PRO A 102 20.90 12.28 -3.82
C PRO A 102 21.37 10.82 -3.71
N THR A 103 22.14 10.36 -4.70
CA THR A 103 22.77 9.04 -4.64
C THR A 103 23.67 8.94 -3.42
N ALA A 104 23.77 7.74 -2.83
CA ALA A 104 24.46 7.47 -1.57
C ALA A 104 23.92 8.17 -0.29
N ALA A 105 22.81 8.93 -0.36
CA ALA A 105 22.21 9.55 0.82
C ALA A 105 21.37 8.59 1.72
N GLY A 106 21.47 7.28 1.48
CA GLY A 106 20.78 6.26 2.26
C GLY A 106 19.28 6.08 1.95
N LYS A 107 18.89 6.13 0.66
CA LYS A 107 17.51 5.87 0.21
C LYS A 107 16.99 4.50 0.64
N THR A 108 17.83 3.46 0.58
CA THR A 108 17.48 2.11 1.01
C THR A 108 17.20 2.06 2.51
N TYR A 109 18.02 2.70 3.34
CA TYR A 109 17.79 2.76 4.78
C TYR A 109 16.48 3.51 5.09
N LEU A 110 16.21 4.63 4.41
CA LEU A 110 14.94 5.33 4.54
C LEU A 110 13.74 4.43 4.20
N ALA A 111 13.84 3.62 3.14
CA ALA A 111 12.78 2.68 2.80
C ALA A 111 12.61 1.58 3.86
N GLN A 112 13.68 1.09 4.48
CA GLN A 112 13.61 0.16 5.61
C GLN A 112 12.90 0.79 6.84
N LEU A 113 13.14 2.07 7.09
CA LEU A 113 12.39 2.81 8.13
C LEU A 113 10.90 2.96 7.77
N ALA A 114 10.59 3.19 6.49
CA ALA A 114 9.21 3.25 6.00
C ALA A 114 8.49 1.90 6.15
N LEU A 115 9.17 0.78 5.87
CA LEU A 115 8.65 -0.57 6.10
C LEU A 115 8.36 -0.81 7.59
N GLN A 116 9.26 -0.41 8.49
CA GLN A 116 9.05 -0.52 9.93
C GLN A 116 7.90 0.36 10.42
N ALA A 117 7.74 1.56 9.85
CA ALA A 117 6.64 2.46 10.20
C ALA A 117 5.25 1.94 9.78
N ILE A 118 5.20 1.06 8.76
CA ILE A 118 3.98 0.42 8.28
C ILE A 118 4.28 -1.06 8.02
N PRO A 119 4.32 -1.90 9.06
CA PRO A 119 4.75 -3.28 8.95
C PRO A 119 3.63 -4.13 8.33
N ARG A 120 3.47 -4.00 7.00
CA ARG A 120 2.50 -4.70 6.15
C ARG A 120 3.20 -5.21 4.91
N SER A 121 2.62 -6.26 4.30
CA SER A 121 3.05 -6.81 3.01
C SER A 121 3.35 -5.70 2.01
N ALA A 122 4.57 -5.64 1.50
CA ALA A 122 5.06 -4.58 0.63
C ALA A 122 5.66 -5.15 -0.66
N LEU A 123 5.45 -4.46 -1.77
CA LEU A 123 6.08 -4.76 -3.06
C LEU A 123 7.07 -3.66 -3.40
N ILE A 124 8.36 -4.00 -3.47
CA ILE A 124 9.43 -3.10 -3.89
C ILE A 124 9.70 -3.36 -5.36
N THR A 125 9.51 -2.35 -6.19
CA THR A 125 9.75 -2.44 -7.64
C THR A 125 11.02 -1.67 -8.00
N VAL A 126 11.86 -2.30 -8.83
CA VAL A 126 13.15 -1.77 -9.26
C VAL A 126 13.33 -2.00 -10.76
N PRO A 127 14.12 -1.16 -11.46
CA PRO A 127 14.18 -1.21 -12.92
C PRO A 127 15.07 -2.32 -13.48
N THR A 128 15.93 -2.94 -12.67
CA THR A 128 16.90 -3.97 -13.13
C THR A 128 17.02 -5.13 -12.15
N LEU A 129 17.40 -6.31 -12.67
CA LEU A 129 17.67 -7.51 -11.85
C LEU A 129 18.83 -7.29 -10.86
N ASP A 130 19.86 -6.53 -11.24
CA ASP A 130 20.97 -6.20 -10.33
C ASP A 130 20.50 -5.41 -9.11
N LEU A 131 19.63 -4.42 -9.31
CA LEU A 131 19.02 -3.67 -8.20
C LEU A 131 18.09 -4.58 -7.39
N MET A 132 17.39 -5.53 -8.02
CA MET A 132 16.55 -6.50 -7.31
C MET A 132 17.38 -7.35 -6.34
N HIS A 133 18.50 -7.89 -6.79
CA HIS A 133 19.42 -8.64 -5.92
C HIS A 133 20.05 -7.76 -4.83
N GLN A 134 20.38 -6.51 -5.13
CA GLN A 134 20.89 -5.57 -4.13
C GLN A 134 19.85 -5.30 -3.03
N TRP A 135 18.59 -5.08 -3.39
CA TRP A 135 17.51 -4.88 -2.41
C TRP A 135 17.24 -6.12 -1.59
N TYR A 136 17.23 -7.30 -2.22
CA TYR A 136 17.05 -8.57 -1.52
C TYR A 136 18.09 -8.78 -0.42
N ALA A 137 19.39 -8.67 -0.76
CA ALA A 137 20.47 -8.84 0.21
C ALA A 137 20.40 -7.82 1.35
N HIS A 138 20.06 -6.55 1.05
CA HIS A 138 19.86 -5.52 2.07
C HIS A 138 18.69 -5.81 3.00
N LEU A 139 17.59 -6.38 2.49
CA LEU A 139 16.42 -6.71 3.29
C LEU A 139 16.64 -7.96 4.13
N GLU A 140 17.30 -9.00 3.61
CA GLU A 140 17.66 -10.20 4.40
C GLU A 140 18.58 -9.83 5.57
N THR A 141 19.55 -8.95 5.31
CA THR A 141 20.45 -8.45 6.37
C THR A 141 19.69 -7.59 7.37
N ALA A 142 18.77 -6.73 6.90
CA ALA A 142 18.03 -5.85 7.80
C ALA A 142 16.99 -6.60 8.63
N PHE A 143 16.32 -7.60 8.05
CA PHE A 143 15.17 -8.31 8.64
C PHE A 143 15.34 -9.82 8.47
N PRO A 144 16.28 -10.46 9.20
CA PRO A 144 16.65 -11.87 8.98
C PRO A 144 15.53 -12.88 9.26
N ASN A 145 14.49 -12.47 9.99
CA ASN A 145 13.34 -13.31 10.32
C ASN A 145 12.12 -13.05 9.41
N ALA A 146 12.23 -12.13 8.45
CA ALA A 146 11.15 -11.82 7.52
C ALA A 146 11.22 -12.72 6.28
N ASP A 147 10.08 -13.23 5.86
CA ASP A 147 9.97 -13.95 4.58
C ASP A 147 10.04 -12.95 3.42
N ILE A 148 11.18 -12.94 2.73
CA ILE A 148 11.43 -12.04 1.60
C ILE A 148 11.38 -12.83 0.30
N GLY A 149 10.47 -12.46 -0.59
CA GLY A 149 10.34 -13.07 -1.92
C GLY A 149 11.04 -12.26 -3.02
N LEU A 150 11.37 -12.94 -4.13
CA LEU A 150 11.86 -12.34 -5.36
C LEU A 150 10.95 -12.74 -6.53
N LEU A 151 10.62 -11.77 -7.38
CA LEU A 151 9.82 -11.97 -8.59
C LEU A 151 10.45 -11.17 -9.73
N GLY A 152 11.05 -11.86 -10.70
CA GLY A 152 11.76 -11.27 -11.84
C GLY A 152 12.21 -12.31 -12.84
#